data_AF-A0AA91PUH4-F1
#
_entry.id   AF-A0AA91PUH4-F1
#
_cell.length_a   1.000
_cell.length_b   1.000
_cell.length_c   1.000
_cell.angle_alpha   90.00
_cell.angle_beta   90.00
_cell.angle_gamma   90.00
#
_symmetry.space_group_name_H-M   'P 1'
#
loop_
_entity.id
_entity.type
_entity.pdbx_description
1 polymer ?
#
loop_
_entity_poly.entity_id
_entity_poly.type
_entity_poly.pdbx_seq_one_letter_code
_entity_poly.pdbx_strand_id
1 'polypeptide(L)'
;MFGEEKLLMTIQMNHLEERDKIQEITDWGILIRLLIQPTFFRPFHEATESFHLKKFQLALELAVENEQIFFVVGNEENECSFHYENQQLLIKNVIDKQVFNEKEALIHDYLRMKMATHGVFAYLRAYSEFLTHNTKEIERRTLFETQEEIGSLPKMKGQEGEVIVDCNHFAGYDLFYRGLCLTSCWEMYYSAAYFKVIPKPIFLDVQQVESITELENQVLKIQLYKNPFNWRKKENLRFQAYYRDQLGFDHLAWDNGVGLLKEPFIEYAYTDRVIQSVQYQNQNMQPVPKKAATFFVTRSYDIEQNQYRERRVKGALNAQAYFPWVDENRAQMMCYKMIDPTVAMDEGIQAYCYYIREYLEVEVQDEKYQDYQVVLRLYVPPEALANLPIAEMKQQLTDIQISRQKKKKGTIFFDLKKGDNHLRVVFLDYRKLEALTTIQRA
;
A
#
# COMPACT_ATOMS: atom_id res chain seq x y z
N MET A 1 -10.71 16.87 19.39
CA MET A 1 -9.72 15.80 19.09
C MET A 1 -8.80 16.36 18.02
N PHE A 2 -7.48 16.17 18.17
CA PHE A 2 -6.49 16.82 17.31
C PHE A 2 -6.70 16.44 15.83
N GLY A 3 -6.83 17.44 14.96
CA GLY A 3 -6.96 17.25 13.51
C GLY A 3 -8.34 16.89 12.94
N GLU A 4 -9.40 16.73 13.75
CA GLU A 4 -10.74 16.31 13.24
C GLU A 4 -11.41 17.31 12.29
N GLU A 5 -11.22 18.61 12.52
CA GLU A 5 -11.78 19.66 11.66
C GLU A 5 -10.76 20.18 10.65
N LYS A 6 -9.80 19.33 10.23
CA LYS A 6 -8.78 19.71 9.25
C LYS A 6 -8.77 18.78 8.05
N LEU A 7 -8.52 19.34 6.88
CA LEU A 7 -8.25 18.62 5.65
C LEU A 7 -6.74 18.61 5.38
N LEU A 8 -6.24 17.47 4.95
CA LEU A 8 -4.89 17.34 4.39
C LEU A 8 -4.99 17.25 2.87
N MET A 9 -4.29 18.16 2.20
CA MET A 9 -3.96 18.07 0.78
C MET A 9 -2.49 17.72 0.63
N THR A 10 -2.19 16.69 -0.17
CA THR A 10 -0.81 16.34 -0.54
C THR A 10 -0.70 16.30 -2.05
N ILE A 11 0.40 16.84 -2.60
CA ILE A 11 0.75 16.77 -4.02
C ILE A 11 2.23 16.39 -4.12
N GLN A 12 2.54 15.41 -4.95
CA GLN A 12 3.91 15.11 -5.36
C GLN A 12 4.08 15.39 -6.85
N MET A 13 5.13 16.12 -7.21
CA MET A 13 5.55 16.41 -8.58
C MET A 13 7.02 16.03 -8.74
N ASN A 14 7.41 15.57 -9.93
CA ASN A 14 8.78 15.16 -10.24
C ASN A 14 9.26 15.84 -11.54
N HIS A 15 10.57 15.81 -11.79
CA HIS A 15 11.20 16.27 -13.04
C HIS A 15 10.93 17.74 -13.38
N LEU A 16 10.88 18.58 -12.36
CA LEU A 16 10.71 20.03 -12.53
C LEU A 16 12.00 20.65 -13.06
N GLU A 17 11.92 21.35 -14.19
CA GLU A 17 13.00 22.23 -14.62
C GLU A 17 13.04 23.48 -13.72
N GLU A 18 14.13 24.26 -13.80
CA GLU A 18 14.30 25.46 -12.97
C GLU A 18 13.14 26.45 -13.13
N ARG A 19 12.66 26.64 -14.36
CA ARG A 19 11.50 27.50 -14.66
C ARG A 19 10.22 26.96 -14.02
N ASP A 20 10.01 25.65 -14.04
CA ASP A 20 8.85 25.03 -13.41
C ASP A 20 8.91 25.22 -11.89
N LYS A 21 10.09 25.05 -11.29
CA LYS A 21 10.30 25.28 -9.85
C LYS A 21 9.88 26.69 -9.41
N ILE A 22 10.27 27.71 -10.18
CA ILE A 22 9.87 29.12 -9.94
C ILE A 22 8.34 29.28 -10.01
N GLN A 23 7.72 28.68 -11.03
CA GLN A 23 6.29 28.74 -11.21
C GLN A 23 5.57 28.05 -10.04
N GLU A 24 6.00 26.85 -9.67
CA GLU A 24 5.39 26.05 -8.61
C GLU A 24 5.47 26.72 -7.25
N ILE A 25 6.62 27.30 -6.91
CA ILE A 25 6.78 27.97 -5.62
C ILE A 25 5.99 29.26 -5.54
N THR A 26 5.88 29.98 -6.65
CA THR A 26 5.08 31.21 -6.76
C THR A 26 3.59 30.90 -6.66
N ASP A 27 3.12 29.90 -7.42
CA ASP A 27 1.72 29.46 -7.41
C ASP A 27 1.30 28.96 -6.03
N TRP A 28 2.17 28.19 -5.37
CA TRP A 28 1.94 27.74 -3.99
C TRP A 28 1.86 28.93 -3.02
N GLY A 29 2.78 29.89 -3.12
CA GLY A 29 2.76 31.10 -2.29
C GLY A 29 1.50 31.95 -2.49
N ILE A 30 0.97 32.02 -3.71
CA ILE A 30 -0.31 32.67 -4.02
C ILE A 30 -1.46 31.87 -3.42
N LEU A 31 -1.50 30.55 -3.63
CA LEU A 31 -2.54 29.67 -3.11
C LEU A 31 -2.67 29.85 -1.59
N ILE A 32 -1.58 29.75 -0.84
CA ILE A 32 -1.63 29.90 0.63
C ILE A 32 -2.28 31.20 1.04
N ARG A 33 -1.93 32.32 0.39
CA ARG A 33 -2.49 33.63 0.71
C ARG A 33 -3.95 33.80 0.30
N LEU A 34 -4.45 32.98 -0.62
CA LEU A 34 -5.86 32.91 -0.97
C LEU A 34 -6.65 32.01 -0.01
N LEU A 35 -6.00 31.00 0.57
CA LEU A 35 -6.59 30.08 1.53
C LEU A 35 -6.62 30.67 2.94
N ILE A 36 -5.54 31.29 3.40
CA ILE A 36 -5.36 31.71 4.78
C ILE A 36 -4.75 33.12 4.89
N GLN A 37 -4.91 33.73 6.06
CA GLN A 37 -4.09 34.88 6.48
C GLN A 37 -2.88 34.35 7.26
N PRO A 38 -1.66 34.35 6.67
CA PRO A 38 -0.49 33.80 7.35
C PRO A 38 -0.03 34.71 8.49
N THR A 39 0.27 34.12 9.63
CA THR A 39 0.86 34.84 10.79
C THR A 39 2.32 34.48 11.00
N PHE A 40 2.77 33.32 10.48
CA PHE A 40 4.16 32.90 10.55
C PHE A 40 4.71 32.37 9.22
N PHE A 41 6.03 32.41 9.12
CA PHE A 41 6.82 31.81 8.04
C PHE A 41 8.08 31.19 8.63
N ARG A 42 8.47 30.01 8.13
CA ARG A 42 9.71 29.34 8.46
C ARG A 42 10.44 28.91 7.19
N PRO A 43 11.55 29.57 6.84
CA PRO A 43 12.49 29.10 5.84
C PRO A 43 13.43 28.01 6.38
N PHE A 44 14.06 27.28 5.46
CA PHE A 44 14.92 26.12 5.68
C PHE A 44 15.84 26.23 6.92
N HIS A 45 15.69 25.33 7.90
CA HIS A 45 16.46 25.30 9.16
C HIS A 45 16.51 26.60 9.98
N GLU A 46 15.69 27.60 9.65
CA GLU A 46 15.61 28.85 10.39
C GLU A 46 14.52 28.81 11.46
N ALA A 47 14.61 29.75 12.39
CA ALA A 47 13.57 29.95 13.39
C ALA A 47 12.27 30.43 12.72
N THR A 48 11.14 30.06 13.31
CA THR A 48 9.84 30.60 12.90
C THR A 48 9.81 32.11 13.11
N GLU A 49 9.50 32.87 12.07
CA GLU A 49 9.34 34.32 12.13
C GLU A 49 7.87 34.73 11.92
N SER A 50 7.53 35.96 12.36
CA SER A 50 6.27 36.59 11.98
C SER A 50 6.20 36.82 10.46
N PHE A 51 5.02 36.58 9.88
CA PHE A 51 4.84 36.68 8.44
C PHE A 51 4.91 38.14 7.96
N HIS A 52 5.81 38.41 7.03
CA HIS A 52 5.89 39.68 6.30
C HIS A 52 5.98 39.41 4.80
N LEU A 53 5.02 39.93 4.03
CA LEU A 53 4.91 39.62 2.60
C LEU A 53 6.20 39.90 1.81
N LYS A 54 6.84 41.05 2.03
CA LYS A 54 8.08 41.39 1.31
C LYS A 54 9.22 40.41 1.62
N LYS A 55 9.35 39.97 2.87
CA LYS A 55 10.35 38.98 3.27
C LYS A 55 10.04 37.63 2.63
N PHE A 56 8.77 37.22 2.65
CA PHE A 56 8.33 35.96 2.04
C PHE A 56 8.62 35.96 0.53
N GLN A 57 8.27 37.02 -0.19
CA GLN A 57 8.56 37.16 -1.63
C GLN A 57 10.06 37.07 -1.92
N LEU A 58 10.88 37.80 -1.15
CA LEU A 58 12.34 37.72 -1.28
C LEU A 58 12.87 36.31 -1.02
N ALA A 59 12.32 35.60 -0.03
CA ALA A 59 12.72 34.22 0.25
C ALA A 59 12.34 33.27 -0.90
N LEU A 60 11.17 33.43 -1.53
CA LEU A 60 10.79 32.64 -2.69
C LEU A 60 11.73 32.90 -3.88
N GLU A 61 12.09 34.16 -4.13
CA GLU A 61 13.03 34.56 -5.19
C GLU A 61 14.42 33.95 -4.97
N LEU A 62 14.94 34.00 -3.74
CA LEU A 62 16.26 33.45 -3.40
C LEU A 62 16.28 31.91 -3.41
N ALA A 63 15.16 31.26 -3.13
CA ALA A 63 15.09 29.80 -3.11
C ALA A 63 15.20 29.16 -4.50
N VAL A 64 14.98 29.92 -5.57
CA VAL A 64 15.06 29.46 -6.96
C VAL A 64 16.44 28.89 -7.30
N GLU A 65 17.51 29.43 -6.73
CA GLU A 65 18.87 28.97 -7.02
C GLU A 65 19.28 27.77 -6.17
N ASN A 66 18.49 27.42 -5.15
CA ASN A 66 18.83 26.34 -4.23
C ASN A 66 18.41 24.96 -4.78
N GLU A 67 19.26 23.97 -4.54
CA GLU A 67 18.98 22.55 -4.80
C GLU A 67 17.94 21.98 -3.84
N GLN A 68 17.82 22.58 -2.65
CA GLN A 68 16.88 22.22 -1.60
C GLN A 68 16.07 23.43 -1.17
N ILE A 69 14.75 23.25 -1.08
CA ILE A 69 13.83 24.29 -0.61
C ILE A 69 12.91 23.67 0.42
N PHE A 70 12.83 24.28 1.59
CA PHE A 70 11.84 23.93 2.60
C PHE A 70 11.19 25.19 3.14
N PHE A 71 9.90 25.33 2.88
CA PHE A 71 9.09 26.42 3.40
C PHE A 71 7.91 25.88 4.17
N VAL A 72 7.65 26.50 5.32
CA VAL A 72 6.41 26.32 6.07
C VAL A 72 5.78 27.68 6.32
N VAL A 73 4.53 27.83 5.93
CA VAL A 73 3.72 29.04 6.09
C VAL A 73 2.42 28.65 6.76
N GLY A 74 1.96 29.41 7.74
CA GLY A 74 0.75 29.06 8.46
C GLY A 74 0.20 30.14 9.34
N ASN A 75 -0.83 29.76 10.09
CA ASN A 75 -1.42 30.52 11.18
C ASN A 75 -1.80 29.58 12.33
N GLU A 76 -2.61 30.04 13.28
CA GLU A 76 -3.00 29.24 14.45
C GLU A 76 -3.69 27.90 14.09
N GLU A 77 -4.41 27.85 12.97
CA GLU A 77 -5.22 26.70 12.58
C GLU A 77 -4.71 25.96 11.35
N ASN A 78 -3.83 26.57 10.56
CA ASN A 78 -3.44 26.06 9.24
C ASN A 78 -1.92 25.99 9.11
N GLU A 79 -1.41 24.94 8.48
CA GLU A 79 0.00 24.78 8.17
C GLU A 79 0.17 24.27 6.74
N CYS A 80 0.90 25.04 5.93
CA CYS A 80 1.19 24.72 4.54
C CYS A 80 2.69 24.57 4.37
N SER A 81 3.13 23.52 3.69
CA SER A 81 4.53 23.23 3.48
C SER A 81 4.85 22.94 2.01
N PHE A 82 6.03 23.37 1.61
CA PHE A 82 6.62 23.18 0.29
C PHE A 82 8.02 22.63 0.48
N HIS A 83 8.25 21.41 0.02
CA HIS A 83 9.53 20.75 0.13
C HIS A 83 10.00 20.30 -1.25
N TYR A 84 11.07 20.92 -1.75
CA TYR A 84 11.75 20.49 -2.96
C TYR A 84 13.13 19.94 -2.61
N GLU A 85 13.39 18.69 -2.99
CA GLU A 85 14.69 18.03 -2.83
C GLU A 85 14.82 16.92 -3.89
N ASN A 86 16.02 16.70 -4.43
CA ASN A 86 16.31 15.59 -5.37
C ASN A 86 15.36 15.54 -6.60
N GLN A 87 15.02 16.70 -7.18
CA GLN A 87 14.07 16.84 -8.30
C GLN A 87 12.64 16.36 -7.99
N GLN A 88 12.29 16.26 -6.71
CA GLN A 88 10.95 15.94 -6.24
C GLN A 88 10.42 17.12 -5.44
N LEU A 89 9.20 17.54 -5.77
CA LEU A 89 8.44 18.53 -5.02
C LEU A 89 7.30 17.84 -4.29
N LEU A 90 7.25 18.03 -2.98
CA LEU A 90 6.17 17.64 -2.11
C LEU A 90 5.51 18.88 -1.52
N ILE A 91 4.22 19.07 -1.81
CA ILE A 91 3.38 20.09 -1.18
C ILE A 91 2.45 19.39 -0.20
N LYS A 92 2.40 19.85 1.05
CA LYS A 92 1.44 19.39 2.06
C LYS A 92 0.78 20.58 2.73
N ASN A 93 -0.54 20.66 2.61
CA ASN A 93 -1.34 21.71 3.23
C ASN A 93 -2.37 21.08 4.18
N VAL A 94 -2.25 21.41 5.45
CA VAL A 94 -3.22 21.09 6.50
C VAL A 94 -4.06 22.34 6.75
N ILE A 95 -5.31 22.31 6.32
CA ILE A 95 -6.21 23.46 6.34
C ILE A 95 -7.44 23.18 7.20
N ASP A 96 -7.97 24.22 7.84
CA ASP A 96 -9.24 24.14 8.57
C ASP A 96 -10.40 23.81 7.63
N LYS A 97 -11.38 23.08 8.14
CA LYS A 97 -12.56 22.64 7.39
C LYS A 97 -13.39 23.80 6.85
N GLN A 98 -13.51 24.92 7.58
CA GLN A 98 -14.24 26.08 7.10
C GLN A 98 -13.54 26.67 5.87
N VAL A 99 -12.20 26.80 5.95
CA VAL A 99 -11.37 27.24 4.81
C VAL A 99 -11.56 26.31 3.62
N PHE A 100 -11.51 24.99 3.85
CA PHE A 100 -11.77 24.01 2.78
C PHE A 100 -13.16 24.20 2.17
N ASN A 101 -14.22 24.26 2.97
CA ASN A 101 -15.59 24.40 2.46
C ASN A 101 -15.79 25.69 1.67
N GLU A 102 -15.19 26.80 2.09
CA GLU A 102 -15.28 28.09 1.39
C GLU A 102 -14.45 28.12 0.10
N LYS A 103 -13.33 27.39 0.06
CA LYS A 103 -12.34 27.41 -1.03
C LYS A 103 -12.27 26.11 -1.81
N GLU A 104 -13.28 25.26 -1.70
CA GLU A 104 -13.28 23.90 -2.25
C GLU A 104 -12.99 23.91 -3.76
N ALA A 105 -13.67 24.78 -4.51
CA ALA A 105 -13.48 24.91 -5.96
C ALA A 105 -12.03 25.32 -6.31
N LEU A 106 -11.46 26.28 -5.58
CA LEU A 106 -10.08 26.73 -5.79
C LEU A 106 -9.07 25.61 -5.55
N ILE A 107 -9.27 24.80 -4.50
CA ILE A 107 -8.40 23.68 -4.16
C ILE A 107 -8.43 22.60 -5.25
N HIS A 108 -9.63 22.25 -5.72
CA HIS A 108 -9.79 21.28 -6.80
C HIS A 108 -9.20 21.78 -8.13
N ASP A 109 -9.41 23.04 -8.47
CA ASP A 109 -8.82 23.64 -9.68
C ASP A 109 -7.29 23.65 -9.59
N TYR A 110 -6.73 24.01 -8.43
CA TYR A 110 -5.29 23.94 -8.19
C TYR A 110 -4.75 22.52 -8.38
N LEU A 111 -5.37 21.53 -7.75
CA LEU A 111 -4.99 20.11 -7.88
C LEU A 111 -5.03 19.65 -9.34
N ARG A 112 -6.11 19.96 -10.06
CA ARG A 112 -6.23 19.61 -11.48
C ARG A 112 -5.09 20.18 -12.31
N MET A 113 -4.77 21.46 -12.15
CA MET A 113 -3.69 22.11 -12.90
C MET A 113 -2.32 21.49 -12.60
N LYS A 114 -2.02 21.24 -11.32
CA LYS A 114 -0.75 20.63 -10.91
C LYS A 114 -0.62 19.19 -11.37
N MET A 115 -1.70 18.42 -11.26
CA MET A 115 -1.72 17.03 -11.72
C MET A 115 -1.62 16.90 -13.23
N ALA A 116 -2.24 17.80 -13.99
CA ALA A 116 -2.20 17.76 -15.45
C ALA A 116 -0.80 18.05 -16.02
N THR A 117 0.07 18.74 -15.30
CA THR A 117 1.38 19.16 -15.82
C THR A 117 2.50 18.24 -15.34
N HIS A 118 2.85 18.34 -14.05
CA HIS A 118 4.03 17.68 -13.46
C HIS A 118 3.68 16.70 -12.32
N GLY A 119 2.39 16.56 -12.00
CA GLY A 119 1.94 15.75 -10.88
C GLY A 119 2.14 14.25 -11.09
N VAL A 120 2.73 13.62 -10.07
CA VAL A 120 2.87 12.16 -9.97
C VAL A 120 1.63 11.59 -9.26
N PHE A 121 1.30 12.14 -8.10
CA PHE A 121 0.05 11.88 -7.39
C PHE A 121 -0.37 13.08 -6.56
N ALA A 122 -1.65 13.09 -6.21
CA ALA A 122 -2.16 13.93 -5.15
C ALA A 122 -3.30 13.25 -4.40
N TYR A 123 -3.62 13.74 -3.21
CA TYR A 123 -4.82 13.31 -2.49
C TYR A 123 -5.37 14.41 -1.59
N LEU A 124 -6.67 14.30 -1.31
CA LEU A 124 -7.38 15.02 -0.27
C LEU A 124 -7.97 14.02 0.73
N ARG A 125 -7.80 14.29 2.02
CA ARG A 125 -8.34 13.45 3.11
C ARG A 125 -8.55 14.25 4.38
N ALA A 126 -9.37 13.74 5.29
CA ALA A 126 -9.40 14.30 6.64
C ALA A 126 -8.03 14.12 7.31
N TYR A 127 -7.53 15.14 8.00
CA TYR A 127 -6.23 15.06 8.65
C TYR A 127 -6.25 14.09 9.83
N SER A 128 -7.37 14.00 10.57
CA SER A 128 -7.55 12.98 11.60
C SER A 128 -7.43 11.55 11.04
N GLU A 129 -7.94 11.30 9.83
CA GLU A 129 -7.83 10.01 9.16
C GLU A 129 -6.38 9.68 8.79
N PHE A 130 -5.65 10.67 8.25
CA PHE A 130 -4.21 10.53 8.01
C PHE A 130 -3.46 10.16 9.29
N LEU A 131 -3.66 10.91 10.37
CA LEU A 131 -3.00 10.66 11.65
C LEU A 131 -3.32 9.27 12.20
N THR A 132 -4.60 8.89 12.24
CA THR A 132 -5.04 7.58 12.73
C THR A 132 -4.48 6.43 11.89
N HIS A 133 -4.45 6.55 10.56
CA HIS A 133 -4.00 5.47 9.71
C HIS A 133 -2.49 5.42 9.49
N ASN A 134 -1.72 6.48 9.80
CA ASN A 134 -0.30 6.57 9.43
C ASN A 134 0.68 6.84 10.57
N THR A 135 0.20 7.15 11.78
CA THR A 135 1.09 7.37 12.94
C THR A 135 1.43 6.05 13.62
N LYS A 136 2.66 5.56 13.51
CA LYS A 136 3.05 4.27 14.11
C LYS A 136 3.41 4.40 15.59
N GLU A 137 3.96 5.54 15.99
CA GLU A 137 4.54 5.74 17.32
C GLU A 137 3.45 5.94 18.39
N ILE A 138 3.43 5.06 19.39
CA ILE A 138 2.43 5.08 20.47
C ILE A 138 2.38 6.45 21.17
N GLU A 139 3.54 7.05 21.46
CA GLU A 139 3.63 8.35 22.13
C GLU A 139 2.94 9.45 21.33
N ARG A 140 3.14 9.48 20.01
CA ARG A 140 2.50 10.46 19.14
C ARG A 140 0.99 10.25 19.04
N ARG A 141 0.53 9.00 19.07
CA ARG A 141 -0.91 8.67 19.03
C ARG A 141 -1.66 9.18 20.26
N THR A 142 -1.01 9.31 21.42
CA THR A 142 -1.63 9.86 22.64
C THR A 142 -2.16 11.29 22.48
N LEU A 143 -1.71 12.01 21.44
CA LEU A 143 -2.20 13.35 21.10
C LEU A 143 -3.64 13.35 20.54
N PHE A 144 -4.12 12.21 20.03
CA PHE A 144 -5.43 12.13 19.36
C PHE A 144 -6.24 10.85 19.66
N GLU A 145 -5.67 9.85 20.33
CA GLU A 145 -6.35 8.63 20.79
C GLU A 145 -6.13 8.41 22.28
N THR A 146 -7.10 7.76 22.92
CA THR A 146 -7.01 7.31 24.31
C THR A 146 -6.11 6.08 24.45
N GLN A 147 -5.63 5.82 25.66
CA GLN A 147 -4.83 4.62 25.94
C GLN A 147 -5.60 3.30 25.71
N GLU A 148 -6.91 3.30 25.96
CA GLU A 148 -7.77 2.15 25.69
C GLU A 148 -7.86 1.87 24.18
N GLU A 149 -8.11 2.91 23.38
CA GLU A 149 -8.13 2.81 21.92
C GLU A 149 -6.78 2.29 21.41
N ILE A 150 -5.67 2.90 21.83
CA ILE A 150 -4.32 2.48 21.43
C ILE A 150 -4.04 1.02 21.86
N GLY A 151 -4.45 0.62 23.06
CA GLY A 151 -4.26 -0.74 23.57
C GLY A 151 -4.94 -1.81 22.69
N SER A 152 -6.03 -1.47 22.02
CA SER A 152 -6.75 -2.37 21.12
C SER A 152 -6.14 -2.51 19.71
N LEU A 153 -5.28 -1.57 19.31
CA LEU A 153 -4.71 -1.55 17.95
C LEU A 153 -3.68 -2.67 17.75
N PRO A 154 -3.52 -3.18 16.51
CA PRO A 154 -2.46 -4.15 16.19
C PRO A 154 -1.07 -3.57 16.46
N LYS A 155 -0.13 -4.43 16.84
CA LYS A 155 1.23 -4.04 17.24
C LYS A 155 2.27 -4.82 16.46
N MET A 156 3.40 -4.18 16.22
CA MET A 156 4.60 -4.77 15.62
C MET A 156 5.85 -4.17 16.28
N LYS A 157 7.01 -4.74 16.01
CA LYS A 157 8.31 -4.19 16.42
C LYS A 157 8.84 -3.26 15.33
N GLY A 158 9.28 -2.08 15.74
CA GLY A 158 9.96 -1.12 14.88
C GLY A 158 11.41 -1.49 14.61
N GLN A 159 12.15 -0.57 14.00
CA GLN A 159 13.52 -0.82 13.55
C GLN A 159 14.50 -1.00 14.71
N GLU A 160 14.24 -0.37 15.86
CA GLU A 160 15.06 -0.46 17.07
C GLU A 160 14.49 -1.50 18.07
N GLY A 161 13.46 -2.26 17.66
CA GLY A 161 12.77 -3.25 18.48
C GLY A 161 11.70 -2.67 19.40
N GLU A 162 11.44 -1.37 19.33
CA GLU A 162 10.38 -0.68 20.05
C GLU A 162 8.99 -1.13 19.57
N VAL A 163 8.00 -1.11 20.47
CA VAL A 163 6.63 -1.51 20.11
C VAL A 163 5.92 -0.34 19.46
N ILE A 164 5.47 -0.56 18.22
CA ILE A 164 4.73 0.42 17.42
C ILE A 164 3.38 -0.16 16.96
N VAL A 165 2.49 0.70 16.47
CA VAL A 165 1.24 0.28 15.85
C VAL A 165 1.50 -0.23 14.43
N ASP A 166 1.01 -1.43 14.12
CA ASP A 166 1.05 -1.95 12.75
C ASP A 166 -0.04 -1.28 11.91
N CYS A 167 0.37 -0.25 11.17
CA CYS A 167 -0.54 0.53 10.35
C CYS A 167 -0.99 -0.18 9.07
N ASN A 168 -0.37 -1.31 8.67
CA ASN A 168 -0.79 -2.04 7.47
C ASN A 168 -2.26 -2.50 7.57
N HIS A 169 -2.75 -2.73 8.79
CA HIS A 169 -4.15 -3.10 9.03
C HIS A 169 -5.16 -1.97 8.78
N PHE A 170 -4.71 -0.73 8.59
CA PHE A 170 -5.60 0.42 8.37
C PHE A 170 -5.84 0.68 6.88
N ALA A 171 -7.12 0.87 6.53
CA ALA A 171 -7.55 0.98 5.14
C ALA A 171 -6.91 2.17 4.39
N GLY A 172 -6.64 3.28 5.08
CA GLY A 172 -6.03 4.48 4.51
C GLY A 172 -4.53 4.62 4.80
N TYR A 173 -3.83 3.54 5.15
CA TYR A 173 -2.37 3.58 5.35
C TYR A 173 -1.64 3.85 4.03
N ASP A 174 -0.71 4.81 4.06
CA ASP A 174 0.13 5.22 2.94
C ASP A 174 1.29 4.24 2.80
N LEU A 175 1.22 3.37 1.78
CA LEU A 175 2.31 2.49 1.42
C LEU A 175 3.16 3.09 0.31
N PHE A 176 4.47 3.14 0.49
CA PHE A 176 5.38 3.64 -0.54
C PHE A 176 5.96 2.48 -1.37
N TYR A 177 5.73 2.52 -2.68
CA TYR A 177 6.25 1.54 -3.63
C TYR A 177 6.84 2.22 -4.85
N ARG A 178 8.14 2.03 -5.11
CA ARG A 178 8.86 2.62 -6.26
C ARG A 178 8.66 4.14 -6.40
N GLY A 179 8.65 4.86 -5.27
CA GLY A 179 8.45 6.32 -5.23
C GLY A 179 7.00 6.78 -5.41
N LEU A 180 6.03 5.85 -5.45
CA LEU A 180 4.60 6.13 -5.50
C LEU A 180 3.96 5.90 -4.13
N CYS A 181 3.02 6.75 -3.75
CA CYS A 181 2.18 6.54 -2.56
C CYS A 181 0.92 5.76 -2.95
N LEU A 182 0.80 4.54 -2.45
CA LEU A 182 -0.38 3.69 -2.55
C LEU A 182 -1.25 3.97 -1.33
N THR A 183 -2.20 4.89 -1.48
CA THR A 183 -3.12 5.30 -0.42
C THR A 183 -4.56 5.07 -0.83
N SER A 184 -5.43 4.92 0.17
CA SER A 184 -6.87 4.76 -0.05
C SER A 184 -7.63 5.67 0.89
N CYS A 185 -7.85 6.90 0.44
CA CYS A 185 -8.50 7.95 1.23
C CYS A 185 -9.65 8.59 0.45
N TRP A 186 -10.18 9.72 0.92
CA TRP A 186 -11.40 10.31 0.36
C TRP A 186 -11.33 10.58 -1.15
N GLU A 187 -10.28 11.28 -1.60
CA GLU A 187 -10.10 11.63 -3.01
C GLU A 187 -8.63 11.54 -3.40
N MET A 188 -8.33 10.87 -4.52
CA MET A 188 -6.98 10.57 -4.98
C MET A 188 -6.82 10.89 -6.46
N TYR A 189 -5.62 11.28 -6.86
CA TYR A 189 -5.24 11.63 -8.22
C TYR A 189 -4.04 10.80 -8.64
N TYR A 190 -4.18 10.07 -9.74
CA TYR A 190 -3.16 9.16 -10.26
C TYR A 190 -2.75 9.57 -11.67
N SER A 191 -1.47 9.85 -11.88
CA SER A 191 -0.91 10.11 -13.20
C SER A 191 -0.52 8.83 -13.94
N ALA A 192 -0.03 8.99 -15.17
CA ALA A 192 0.55 7.90 -15.96
C ALA A 192 1.72 7.16 -15.27
N ALA A 193 2.35 7.75 -14.25
CA ALA A 193 3.38 7.09 -13.45
C ALA A 193 2.86 5.82 -12.77
N TYR A 194 1.60 5.80 -12.34
CA TYR A 194 0.99 4.63 -11.70
C TYR A 194 0.72 3.49 -12.68
N PHE A 195 0.52 3.78 -13.97
CA PHE A 195 0.14 2.78 -14.97
C PHE A 195 1.27 1.81 -15.34
N LYS A 196 2.50 2.13 -14.92
CA LYS A 196 3.67 1.23 -14.98
C LYS A 196 3.69 0.20 -13.85
N VAL A 197 2.86 0.38 -12.82
CA VAL A 197 2.70 -0.56 -11.71
C VAL A 197 1.32 -1.21 -11.79
N ILE A 198 0.26 -0.42 -11.88
CA ILE A 198 -1.12 -0.90 -11.99
C ILE A 198 -1.72 -0.38 -13.30
N PRO A 199 -1.93 -1.23 -14.31
CA PRO A 199 -2.51 -0.81 -15.58
C PRO A 199 -3.76 0.05 -15.43
N LYS A 200 -3.83 1.17 -16.17
CA LYS A 200 -4.95 2.13 -16.15
C LYS A 200 -6.35 1.48 -16.18
N PRO A 201 -6.64 0.44 -17.00
CA PRO A 201 -7.95 -0.20 -17.00
C PRO A 201 -8.38 -0.74 -15.64
N ILE A 202 -7.45 -1.16 -14.78
CA ILE A 202 -7.76 -1.66 -13.44
C ILE A 202 -8.28 -0.53 -12.55
N PHE A 203 -7.73 0.68 -12.67
CA PHE A 203 -8.26 1.86 -11.97
C PHE A 203 -9.65 2.26 -12.48
N LEU A 204 -9.91 2.12 -13.78
CA LEU A 204 -11.22 2.42 -14.37
C LEU A 204 -12.29 1.38 -14.00
N ASP A 205 -11.88 0.15 -13.70
CA ASP A 205 -12.75 -0.97 -13.36
C ASP A 205 -13.10 -1.06 -11.86
N VAL A 206 -12.54 -0.20 -11.00
CA VAL A 206 -12.84 -0.26 -9.56
C VAL A 206 -14.31 0.02 -9.30
N GLN A 207 -14.88 -0.76 -8.39
CA GLN A 207 -16.29 -0.72 -8.02
C GLN A 207 -16.46 -0.18 -6.60
N GLN A 208 -17.69 0.26 -6.29
CA GLN A 208 -18.07 0.80 -4.98
C GLN A 208 -17.25 2.04 -4.58
N VAL A 209 -17.11 2.95 -5.54
CA VAL A 209 -16.55 4.29 -5.36
C VAL A 209 -17.62 5.33 -5.73
N GLU A 210 -17.48 6.56 -5.25
CA GLU A 210 -18.42 7.64 -5.58
C GLU A 210 -18.25 8.08 -7.04
N SER A 211 -17.02 8.28 -7.50
CA SER A 211 -16.75 8.65 -8.89
C SER A 211 -15.33 8.29 -9.34
N ILE A 212 -15.19 8.09 -10.65
CA ILE A 212 -13.93 7.98 -11.37
C ILE A 212 -14.01 8.97 -12.53
N THR A 213 -13.11 9.93 -12.58
CA THR A 213 -13.07 10.98 -13.60
C THR A 213 -11.70 11.00 -14.23
N GLU A 214 -11.65 10.86 -15.56
CA GLU A 214 -10.43 11.09 -16.32
C GLU A 214 -10.29 12.59 -16.64
N LEU A 215 -9.15 13.16 -16.26
CA LEU A 215 -8.77 14.54 -16.51
C LEU A 215 -7.74 14.60 -17.66
N GLU A 216 -7.26 15.79 -17.97
CA GLU A 216 -6.20 15.98 -18.96
C GLU A 216 -4.94 15.14 -18.64
N ASN A 217 -4.20 14.78 -19.69
CA ASN A 217 -2.92 14.06 -19.57
C ASN A 217 -3.01 12.73 -18.82
N GLN A 218 -4.14 12.03 -19.00
CA GLN A 218 -4.41 10.69 -18.46
C GLN A 218 -4.43 10.63 -16.93
N VAL A 219 -4.62 11.76 -16.26
CA VAL A 219 -4.80 11.79 -14.80
C VAL A 219 -6.16 11.20 -14.46
N LEU A 220 -6.18 10.24 -13.54
CA LEU A 220 -7.41 9.70 -12.97
C LEU A 220 -7.66 10.33 -11.61
N LYS A 221 -8.81 10.98 -11.45
CA LYS A 221 -9.37 11.41 -10.18
C LYS A 221 -10.34 10.34 -9.69
N ILE A 222 -10.12 9.81 -8.49
CA ILE A 222 -10.98 8.78 -7.87
C ILE A 222 -11.46 9.29 -6.52
N GLN A 223 -12.77 9.30 -6.33
CA GLN A 223 -13.42 9.69 -5.07
C GLN A 223 -14.15 8.49 -4.47
N LEU A 224 -13.87 8.16 -3.21
CA LEU A 224 -14.44 6.95 -2.57
C LEU A 224 -15.81 7.19 -1.93
N TYR A 225 -16.06 8.40 -1.43
CA TYR A 225 -17.30 8.78 -0.76
C TYR A 225 -17.49 10.30 -0.77
N LYS A 226 -18.67 10.80 -0.37
CA LYS A 226 -19.04 12.20 -0.59
C LYS A 226 -18.36 13.25 0.28
N ASN A 227 -18.02 12.91 1.53
CA ASN A 227 -17.55 13.91 2.50
C ASN A 227 -16.31 13.38 3.26
N PRO A 228 -15.15 14.07 3.19
CA PRO A 228 -13.90 13.61 3.79
C PRO A 228 -13.98 13.42 5.31
N PHE A 229 -14.73 14.29 5.99
CA PHE A 229 -14.85 14.30 7.46
C PHE A 229 -15.73 13.18 8.01
N ASN A 230 -16.39 12.41 7.14
CA ASN A 230 -17.19 11.24 7.51
C ASN A 230 -16.39 9.93 7.44
N TRP A 231 -15.07 9.97 7.35
CA TRP A 231 -14.23 8.78 7.13
C TRP A 231 -14.43 7.68 8.17
N ARG A 232 -14.74 8.00 9.43
CA ARG A 232 -15.00 7.03 10.51
C ARG A 232 -16.29 6.21 10.32
N LYS A 233 -17.16 6.58 9.38
CA LYS A 233 -18.36 5.78 9.08
C LYS A 233 -17.93 4.40 8.59
N LYS A 234 -18.57 3.36 9.10
CA LYS A 234 -18.26 1.96 8.78
C LYS A 234 -18.26 1.70 7.27
N GLU A 235 -19.19 2.33 6.54
CA GLU A 235 -19.31 2.22 5.09
C GLU A 235 -18.10 2.86 4.38
N ASN A 236 -17.62 4.00 4.86
CA ASN A 236 -16.49 4.71 4.26
C ASN A 236 -15.16 3.98 4.51
N LEU A 237 -14.96 3.44 5.72
CA LEU A 237 -13.83 2.54 6.00
C LEU A 237 -13.87 1.29 5.11
N ARG A 238 -15.08 0.76 4.85
CA ARG A 238 -15.26 -0.36 3.93
C ARG A 238 -14.93 0.03 2.48
N PHE A 239 -15.32 1.21 2.01
CA PHE A 239 -14.94 1.69 0.67
C PHE A 239 -13.43 1.84 0.54
N GLN A 240 -12.76 2.37 1.55
CA GLN A 240 -11.29 2.44 1.56
C GLN A 240 -10.66 1.04 1.48
N ALA A 241 -11.07 0.12 2.37
CA ALA A 241 -10.51 -1.23 2.38
C ALA A 241 -10.77 -1.96 1.04
N TYR A 242 -11.99 -1.85 0.52
CA TYR A 242 -12.39 -2.50 -0.72
C TYR A 242 -11.67 -1.91 -1.94
N TYR A 243 -11.46 -0.60 -2.00
CA TYR A 243 -10.66 0.04 -3.05
C TYR A 243 -9.21 -0.46 -3.03
N ARG A 244 -8.60 -0.47 -1.84
CA ARG A 244 -7.25 -0.98 -1.61
C ARG A 244 -7.10 -2.44 -2.04
N ASP A 245 -8.05 -3.30 -1.68
CA ASP A 245 -8.07 -4.72 -2.07
C ASP A 245 -8.17 -4.89 -3.59
N GLN A 246 -9.08 -4.15 -4.24
CA GLN A 246 -9.31 -4.23 -5.69
C GLN A 246 -8.07 -3.89 -6.52
N LEU A 247 -7.24 -2.99 -6.02
CA LEU A 247 -5.97 -2.59 -6.62
C LEU A 247 -4.79 -3.44 -6.15
N GLY A 248 -4.96 -4.24 -5.09
CA GLY A 248 -3.94 -5.14 -4.55
C GLY A 248 -2.73 -4.41 -3.98
N PHE A 249 -2.90 -3.23 -3.40
CA PHE A 249 -1.77 -2.43 -2.85
C PHE A 249 -0.91 -3.23 -1.88
N ASP A 250 -1.55 -4.00 -1.01
CA ASP A 250 -0.88 -4.82 0.00
C ASP A 250 -0.15 -6.05 -0.55
N HIS A 251 -0.38 -6.40 -1.81
CA HIS A 251 0.37 -7.44 -2.52
C HIS A 251 1.51 -6.85 -3.36
N LEU A 252 1.55 -5.52 -3.51
CA LEU A 252 2.64 -4.81 -4.18
C LEU A 252 3.72 -4.39 -3.18
N ALA A 253 3.30 -3.91 -2.01
CA ALA A 253 4.19 -3.44 -0.96
C ALA A 253 3.59 -3.71 0.42
N TRP A 254 4.46 -4.02 1.38
CA TRP A 254 4.16 -4.07 2.81
C TRP A 254 5.47 -3.90 3.57
N ASP A 255 5.41 -3.34 4.77
CA ASP A 255 6.59 -3.10 5.62
C ASP A 255 6.53 -3.84 6.97
N ASN A 256 5.48 -4.64 7.20
CA ASN A 256 5.33 -5.49 8.39
C ASN A 256 5.97 -6.87 8.25
N GLY A 257 6.71 -7.14 7.17
CA GLY A 257 7.42 -8.40 6.97
C GLY A 257 6.57 -9.64 6.69
N VAL A 258 5.27 -9.62 7.04
CA VAL A 258 4.38 -10.80 7.02
C VAL A 258 3.17 -10.64 6.08
N GLY A 259 2.87 -9.43 5.62
CA GLY A 259 1.72 -9.08 4.80
C GLY A 259 0.43 -8.90 5.62
N LEU A 260 -0.71 -8.74 4.95
CA LEU A 260 -2.02 -8.52 5.61
C LEU A 260 -2.75 -9.78 6.06
N LEU A 261 -2.17 -10.96 5.84
CA LEU A 261 -2.79 -12.24 6.17
C LEU A 261 -4.22 -12.32 5.62
N LYS A 262 -4.38 -11.90 4.37
CA LYS A 262 -5.64 -11.79 3.65
C LYS A 262 -5.48 -12.29 2.22
N GLU A 263 -6.54 -12.92 1.72
CA GLU A 263 -6.57 -13.42 0.36
C GLU A 263 -6.66 -12.28 -0.65
N PRO A 264 -5.93 -12.38 -1.78
CA PRO A 264 -5.92 -11.34 -2.80
C PRO A 264 -7.26 -11.26 -3.54
N PHE A 265 -7.59 -10.05 -3.98
CA PHE A 265 -8.63 -9.79 -4.99
C PHE A 265 -8.02 -9.66 -6.38
N ILE A 266 -6.74 -9.30 -6.44
CA ILE A 266 -5.94 -9.20 -7.65
C ILE A 266 -4.50 -9.59 -7.34
N GLU A 267 -3.88 -10.31 -8.26
CA GLU A 267 -2.45 -10.63 -8.21
C GLU A 267 -1.77 -10.09 -9.47
N TYR A 268 -0.51 -9.68 -9.33
CA TYR A 268 0.30 -9.13 -10.41
C TYR A 268 1.55 -9.98 -10.64
N ALA A 269 1.92 -10.14 -11.91
CA ALA A 269 3.20 -10.68 -12.34
C ALA A 269 3.89 -9.68 -13.26
N TYR A 270 5.15 -9.37 -12.94
CA TYR A 270 5.93 -8.37 -13.65
C TYR A 270 7.07 -9.03 -14.41
N THR A 271 7.23 -8.62 -15.67
CA THR A 271 8.44 -8.79 -16.47
C THR A 271 8.94 -7.41 -16.88
N ASP A 272 10.10 -7.32 -17.52
CA ASP A 272 10.65 -6.02 -17.95
C ASP A 272 9.75 -5.28 -18.95
N ARG A 273 8.90 -6.00 -19.70
CA ARG A 273 8.04 -5.43 -20.74
C ARG A 273 6.54 -5.56 -20.50
N VAL A 274 6.13 -6.57 -19.74
CA VAL A 274 4.72 -6.94 -19.60
C VAL A 274 4.32 -6.98 -18.13
N ILE A 275 3.19 -6.35 -17.84
CA ILE A 275 2.43 -6.52 -16.59
C ILE A 275 1.30 -7.49 -16.87
N GLN A 276 1.25 -8.59 -16.13
CA GLN A 276 0.11 -9.49 -16.13
C GLN A 276 -0.63 -9.37 -14.80
N SER A 277 -1.95 -9.45 -14.83
CA SER A 277 -2.74 -9.54 -13.62
C SER A 277 -3.89 -10.54 -13.74
N VAL A 278 -4.30 -11.07 -12.58
CA VAL A 278 -5.48 -11.92 -12.44
C VAL A 278 -6.35 -11.32 -11.35
N GLN A 279 -7.55 -10.86 -11.72
CA GLN A 279 -8.54 -10.34 -10.78
C GLN A 279 -9.64 -11.38 -10.54
N TYR A 280 -10.03 -11.52 -9.29
CA TYR A 280 -10.97 -12.50 -8.78
C TYR A 280 -12.36 -11.89 -8.61
N GLN A 281 -13.37 -12.47 -9.28
CA GLN A 281 -14.72 -11.93 -9.28
C GLN A 281 -15.78 -12.98 -8.91
N ASN A 282 -16.84 -12.55 -8.24
CA ASN A 282 -18.01 -13.39 -7.95
C ASN A 282 -18.96 -13.47 -9.15
N GLN A 283 -20.09 -14.16 -8.98
CA GLN A 283 -21.08 -14.34 -10.05
C GLN A 283 -21.70 -13.03 -10.56
N ASN A 284 -21.66 -11.98 -9.73
CA ASN A 284 -22.14 -10.64 -10.05
C ASN A 284 -21.03 -9.74 -10.63
N MET A 285 -19.88 -10.31 -11.01
CA MET A 285 -18.71 -9.60 -11.53
C MET A 285 -18.11 -8.59 -10.54
N GLN A 286 -18.34 -8.78 -9.24
CA GLN A 286 -17.74 -7.94 -8.20
C GLN A 286 -16.43 -8.56 -7.73
N PRO A 287 -15.37 -7.75 -7.52
CA PRO A 287 -14.14 -8.22 -6.92
C PRO A 287 -14.35 -8.86 -5.54
N VAL A 288 -13.75 -10.03 -5.34
CA VAL A 288 -13.86 -10.84 -4.11
C VAL A 288 -12.54 -11.56 -3.82
N PRO A 289 -12.35 -12.10 -2.59
CA PRO A 289 -11.22 -12.96 -2.29
C PRO A 289 -11.10 -14.13 -3.27
N LYS A 290 -9.84 -14.51 -3.55
CA LYS A 290 -9.47 -15.62 -4.45
C LYS A 290 -10.31 -16.87 -4.29
N LYS A 291 -10.54 -17.38 -3.06
CA LYS A 291 -11.31 -18.63 -2.86
C LYS A 291 -12.81 -18.47 -3.08
N ALA A 292 -13.34 -17.25 -3.05
CA ALA A 292 -14.75 -16.95 -3.31
C ALA A 292 -15.04 -16.66 -4.79
N ALA A 293 -14.01 -16.70 -5.65
CA ALA A 293 -14.11 -16.35 -7.05
C ALA A 293 -14.83 -17.43 -7.88
N THR A 294 -15.61 -16.97 -8.85
CA THR A 294 -16.24 -17.82 -9.89
C THR A 294 -15.90 -17.34 -11.30
N PHE A 295 -15.32 -16.15 -11.40
CA PHE A 295 -14.81 -15.54 -12.61
C PHE A 295 -13.38 -15.03 -12.39
N PHE A 296 -12.57 -15.13 -13.43
CA PHE A 296 -11.19 -14.68 -13.46
C PHE A 296 -11.00 -13.72 -14.62
N VAL A 297 -10.54 -12.52 -14.32
CA VAL A 297 -10.18 -11.53 -15.34
C VAL A 297 -8.66 -11.48 -15.44
N THR A 298 -8.13 -12.09 -16.50
CA THR A 298 -6.71 -12.06 -16.82
C THR A 298 -6.44 -10.86 -17.72
N ARG A 299 -5.50 -10.01 -17.33
CA ARG A 299 -5.07 -8.85 -18.11
C ARG A 299 -3.58 -8.97 -18.43
N SER A 300 -3.22 -8.54 -19.63
CA SER A 300 -1.83 -8.41 -20.06
C SER A 300 -1.64 -7.02 -20.66
N TYR A 301 -0.65 -6.31 -20.16
CA TYR A 301 -0.31 -4.96 -20.57
C TYR A 301 1.15 -4.92 -21.01
N ASP A 302 1.37 -4.68 -22.30
CA ASP A 302 2.71 -4.41 -22.84
C ASP A 302 3.02 -2.93 -22.66
N ILE A 303 4.04 -2.64 -21.85
CA ILE A 303 4.43 -1.28 -21.47
C ILE A 303 5.03 -0.52 -22.65
N GLU A 304 5.82 -1.18 -23.50
CA GLU A 304 6.52 -0.55 -24.63
C GLU A 304 5.54 -0.27 -25.78
N GLN A 305 4.68 -1.23 -26.10
CA GLN A 305 3.73 -1.12 -27.22
C GLN A 305 2.39 -0.49 -26.83
N ASN A 306 2.17 -0.22 -25.53
CA ASN A 306 0.90 0.23 -24.97
C ASN A 306 -0.28 -0.67 -25.40
N GLN A 307 -0.05 -1.99 -25.47
CA GLN A 307 -1.06 -2.96 -25.87
C GLN A 307 -1.73 -3.58 -24.66
N TYR A 308 -3.06 -3.55 -24.66
CA TYR A 308 -3.89 -4.16 -23.63
C TYR A 308 -4.64 -5.37 -24.17
N ARG A 309 -4.59 -6.48 -23.42
CA ARG A 309 -5.42 -7.66 -23.67
C ARG A 309 -6.12 -8.07 -22.39
N GLU A 310 -7.43 -8.27 -22.49
CA GLU A 310 -8.25 -8.80 -21.40
C GLU A 310 -8.91 -10.09 -21.84
N ARG A 311 -8.97 -11.05 -20.93
CA ARG A 311 -9.82 -12.22 -21.06
C ARG A 311 -10.52 -12.49 -19.74
N ARG A 312 -11.82 -12.76 -19.83
CA ARG A 312 -12.65 -13.19 -18.70
C ARG A 312 -13.05 -14.64 -18.87
N VAL A 313 -12.87 -15.45 -17.83
CA VAL A 313 -13.18 -16.88 -17.84
C VAL A 313 -14.02 -17.21 -16.61
N LYS A 314 -15.11 -17.96 -16.80
CA LYS A 314 -15.88 -18.57 -15.71
C LYS A 314 -15.26 -19.92 -15.37
N GLY A 315 -15.09 -20.22 -14.09
CA GLY A 315 -14.60 -21.53 -13.66
C GLY A 315 -14.23 -21.57 -12.19
N ALA A 316 -13.58 -22.66 -11.80
CA ALA A 316 -12.86 -22.76 -10.54
C ALA A 316 -11.37 -22.48 -10.77
N LEU A 317 -10.66 -22.13 -9.68
CA LEU A 317 -9.20 -21.99 -9.73
C LEU A 317 -8.56 -23.36 -9.93
N ASN A 318 -7.68 -23.46 -10.92
CA ASN A 318 -6.85 -24.64 -11.07
C ASN A 318 -5.76 -24.68 -9.99
N ALA A 319 -5.15 -25.85 -9.81
CA ALA A 319 -4.11 -26.07 -8.80
C ALA A 319 -2.91 -25.13 -9.00
N GLN A 320 -2.58 -24.80 -10.26
CA GLN A 320 -1.46 -23.92 -10.60
C GLN A 320 -1.68 -22.47 -10.15
N ALA A 321 -2.93 -22.01 -9.99
CA ALA A 321 -3.19 -20.69 -9.43
C ALA A 321 -2.75 -20.59 -7.96
N TYR A 322 -2.74 -21.70 -7.22
CA TYR A 322 -2.25 -21.77 -5.85
C TYR A 322 -0.78 -22.22 -5.79
N PHE A 323 -0.38 -23.13 -6.68
CA PHE A 323 0.94 -23.74 -6.72
C PHE A 323 1.59 -23.53 -8.10
N PRO A 324 2.13 -22.34 -8.38
CA PRO A 324 2.59 -21.97 -9.71
C PRO A 324 3.82 -22.76 -10.17
N TRP A 325 4.59 -23.35 -9.26
CA TRP A 325 5.78 -24.14 -9.61
C TRP A 325 5.49 -25.64 -9.58
N VAL A 326 5.59 -26.30 -10.73
CA VAL A 326 5.39 -27.74 -10.87
C VAL A 326 6.71 -28.42 -11.21
N ASP A 327 7.11 -29.40 -10.40
CA ASP A 327 8.22 -30.33 -10.68
C ASP A 327 7.64 -31.68 -11.09
N GLU A 328 7.52 -31.88 -12.40
CA GLU A 328 6.96 -33.10 -13.01
C GLU A 328 7.81 -34.34 -12.66
N ASN A 329 9.14 -34.20 -12.52
CA ASN A 329 10.02 -35.33 -12.23
C ASN A 329 9.80 -35.89 -10.82
N ARG A 330 9.44 -35.01 -9.87
CA ARG A 330 9.17 -35.38 -8.48
C ARG A 330 7.69 -35.48 -8.15
N ALA A 331 6.82 -35.22 -9.12
CA ALA A 331 5.38 -35.03 -8.92
C ALA A 331 5.10 -34.07 -7.75
N GLN A 332 5.67 -32.86 -7.78
CA GLN A 332 5.50 -31.85 -6.75
C GLN A 332 4.90 -30.56 -7.29
N MET A 333 3.94 -30.01 -6.55
CA MET A 333 3.41 -28.67 -6.76
C MET A 333 3.86 -27.78 -5.60
N MET A 334 4.38 -26.60 -5.92
CA MET A 334 5.05 -25.75 -4.95
C MET A 334 4.53 -24.33 -5.01
N CYS A 335 4.44 -23.70 -3.85
CA CYS A 335 4.34 -22.26 -3.66
C CYS A 335 5.39 -21.80 -2.64
N TYR A 336 5.66 -20.49 -2.59
CA TYR A 336 6.50 -19.92 -1.55
C TYR A 336 5.95 -18.61 -1.02
N LYS A 337 6.30 -18.31 0.23
CA LYS A 337 6.11 -17.01 0.87
C LYS A 337 7.40 -16.59 1.55
N MET A 338 7.69 -15.30 1.54
CA MET A 338 8.70 -14.69 2.38
C MET A 338 8.01 -14.12 3.60
N ILE A 339 8.52 -14.44 4.79
CA ILE A 339 7.97 -13.99 6.06
C ILE A 339 9.15 -13.50 6.88
N ASP A 340 9.11 -12.25 7.30
CA ASP A 340 10.00 -11.72 8.31
C ASP A 340 9.26 -11.67 9.65
N PRO A 341 9.40 -12.70 10.50
CA PRO A 341 8.76 -12.76 11.81
C PRO A 341 9.45 -11.86 12.84
N THR A 342 10.62 -11.28 12.53
CA THR A 342 11.39 -10.50 13.52
C THR A 342 10.68 -9.22 13.90
N VAL A 343 9.89 -8.66 12.99
CA VAL A 343 9.03 -7.49 13.19
C VAL A 343 7.67 -7.83 13.82
N ALA A 344 7.30 -9.11 13.90
CA ALA A 344 6.04 -9.53 14.50
C ALA A 344 6.15 -9.61 16.04
N MET A 345 5.04 -9.34 16.73
CA MET A 345 4.97 -9.46 18.19
C MET A 345 4.91 -10.92 18.66
N ASP A 346 4.44 -11.82 17.81
CA ASP A 346 4.19 -13.24 18.11
C ASP A 346 5.19 -14.17 17.41
N GLU A 347 6.37 -13.66 17.03
CA GLU A 347 7.39 -14.43 16.32
C GLU A 347 6.90 -15.06 15.00
N GLY A 348 5.88 -14.44 14.39
CA GLY A 348 5.30 -14.82 13.10
C GLY A 348 4.32 -15.99 13.17
N ILE A 349 3.91 -16.43 14.36
CA ILE A 349 2.98 -17.56 14.53
C ILE A 349 1.70 -17.36 13.71
N GLN A 350 1.05 -16.21 13.81
CA GLN A 350 -0.16 -15.89 13.04
C GLN A 350 0.08 -16.00 11.53
N ALA A 351 1.21 -15.47 11.05
CA ALA A 351 1.55 -15.51 9.64
C ALA A 351 1.78 -16.95 9.16
N TYR A 352 2.58 -17.74 9.89
CA TYR A 352 2.81 -19.14 9.55
C TYR A 352 1.51 -19.94 9.53
N CYS A 353 0.68 -19.82 10.56
CA CYS A 353 -0.60 -20.50 10.65
C CYS A 353 -1.54 -20.08 9.52
N TYR A 354 -1.60 -18.78 9.21
CA TYR A 354 -2.41 -18.26 8.12
C TYR A 354 -2.03 -18.89 6.77
N TYR A 355 -0.76 -18.78 6.35
CA TYR A 355 -0.33 -19.31 5.06
C TYR A 355 -0.40 -20.84 5.01
N ILE A 356 -0.11 -21.53 6.12
CA ILE A 356 -0.29 -22.98 6.20
C ILE A 356 -1.75 -23.37 5.92
N ARG A 357 -2.72 -22.71 6.57
CA ARG A 357 -4.14 -22.98 6.33
C ARG A 357 -4.55 -22.58 4.92
N GLU A 358 -4.09 -21.42 4.45
CA GLU A 358 -4.40 -20.91 3.11
C GLU A 358 -4.15 -21.97 2.04
N TYR A 359 -2.98 -22.65 2.10
CA TYR A 359 -2.55 -23.65 1.13
C TYR A 359 -2.95 -25.09 1.47
N LEU A 360 -3.08 -25.47 2.75
CA LEU A 360 -3.53 -26.82 3.12
C LEU A 360 -5.00 -27.03 2.79
N GLU A 361 -5.81 -25.96 2.82
CA GLU A 361 -7.25 -26.03 2.58
C GLU A 361 -7.62 -25.85 1.10
N VAL A 362 -6.63 -25.88 0.20
CA VAL A 362 -6.86 -25.88 -1.25
C VAL A 362 -7.27 -27.27 -1.72
N GLU A 363 -8.44 -27.38 -2.33
CA GLU A 363 -8.89 -28.61 -2.99
C GLU A 363 -8.33 -28.67 -4.43
N VAL A 364 -7.46 -29.65 -4.69
CA VAL A 364 -6.91 -29.89 -6.04
C VAL A 364 -7.93 -30.69 -6.85
N GLN A 365 -8.70 -30.00 -7.68
CA GLN A 365 -9.71 -30.62 -8.55
C GLN A 365 -9.13 -31.10 -9.89
N ASP A 366 -7.93 -30.65 -10.27
CA ASP A 366 -7.28 -31.06 -11.52
C ASP A 366 -6.84 -32.53 -11.48
N GLU A 367 -7.44 -33.38 -12.32
CA GLU A 367 -7.13 -34.82 -12.43
C GLU A 367 -5.62 -35.07 -12.60
N LYS A 368 -4.92 -34.23 -13.38
CA LYS A 368 -3.47 -34.34 -13.62
C LYS A 368 -2.65 -34.30 -12.33
N TYR A 369 -3.09 -33.55 -11.33
CA TYR A 369 -2.30 -33.22 -10.14
C TYR A 369 -2.79 -33.89 -8.86
N GLN A 370 -3.77 -34.80 -8.93
CA GLN A 370 -4.31 -35.47 -7.74
C GLN A 370 -3.24 -36.23 -6.94
N ASP A 371 -2.26 -36.83 -7.63
CA ASP A 371 -1.17 -37.58 -7.00
C ASP A 371 0.06 -36.70 -6.66
N TYR A 372 0.01 -35.40 -6.97
CA TYR A 372 1.15 -34.53 -6.74
C TYR A 372 1.26 -34.15 -5.26
N GLN A 373 2.48 -34.18 -4.73
CA GLN A 373 2.75 -33.65 -3.41
C GLN A 373 2.74 -32.12 -3.44
N VAL A 374 1.86 -31.53 -2.64
CA VAL A 374 1.80 -30.08 -2.43
C VAL A 374 2.82 -29.64 -1.39
N VAL A 375 3.58 -28.59 -1.71
CA VAL A 375 4.66 -28.06 -0.87
C VAL A 375 4.56 -26.54 -0.72
N LEU A 376 4.47 -26.06 0.53
CA LEU A 376 4.62 -24.65 0.87
C LEU A 376 6.04 -24.38 1.37
N ARG A 377 6.77 -23.49 0.71
CA ARG A 377 8.09 -23.02 1.14
C ARG A 377 7.96 -21.68 1.87
N LEU A 378 8.37 -21.62 3.12
CA LEU A 378 8.41 -20.40 3.91
C LEU A 378 9.87 -19.96 4.04
N TYR A 379 10.22 -18.85 3.40
CA TYR A 379 11.54 -18.24 3.51
C TYR A 379 11.54 -17.26 4.67
N VAL A 380 12.45 -17.46 5.62
CA VAL A 380 12.55 -16.68 6.86
C VAL A 380 14.02 -16.30 7.13
N PRO A 381 14.28 -15.27 7.95
CA PRO A 381 15.63 -14.93 8.41
C PRO A 381 16.31 -16.10 9.18
N PRO A 382 17.64 -16.22 9.13
CA PRO A 382 18.39 -17.32 9.74
C PRO A 382 18.17 -17.46 11.25
N GLU A 383 18.08 -16.33 11.95
CA GLU A 383 17.81 -16.23 13.37
C GLU A 383 16.44 -16.79 13.73
N ALA A 384 15.41 -16.48 12.93
CA ALA A 384 14.07 -17.03 13.10
C ALA A 384 14.01 -18.52 12.74
N LEU A 385 14.75 -18.96 11.70
CA LEU A 385 14.82 -20.37 11.33
C LEU A 385 15.42 -21.24 12.46
N ALA A 386 16.39 -20.69 13.21
CA ALA A 386 17.01 -21.40 14.33
C ALA A 386 16.01 -21.64 15.47
N ASN A 387 15.11 -20.68 15.69
CA ASN A 387 14.18 -20.59 16.82
C ASN A 387 12.71 -20.65 16.36
N LEU A 388 12.36 -21.53 15.42
CA LEU A 388 10.97 -21.62 14.95
C LEU A 388 10.00 -22.07 16.07
N PRO A 389 8.88 -21.35 16.28
CA PRO A 389 7.90 -21.62 17.34
C PRO A 389 6.96 -22.79 16.97
N ILE A 390 7.52 -23.98 16.78
CA ILE A 390 6.77 -25.17 16.31
C ILE A 390 5.75 -25.65 17.34
N ALA A 391 6.05 -25.52 18.63
CA ALA A 391 5.14 -25.98 19.68
C ALA A 391 3.88 -25.10 19.76
N GLU A 392 4.06 -23.80 19.60
CA GLU A 392 3.02 -22.77 19.59
C GLU A 392 2.18 -22.87 18.32
N MET A 393 2.81 -23.07 17.16
CA MET A 393 2.08 -23.38 15.91
C MET A 393 1.19 -24.63 16.07
N LYS A 394 1.67 -25.69 16.73
CA LYS A 394 0.85 -26.89 17.00
C LYS A 394 -0.38 -26.59 17.85
N GLN A 395 -0.28 -25.63 18.78
CA GLN A 395 -1.41 -25.20 19.62
C GLN A 395 -2.45 -24.39 18.85
N GLN A 396 -2.08 -23.71 17.75
CA GLN A 396 -3.03 -23.01 16.88
C GLN A 396 -3.59 -23.88 15.74
N LEU A 397 -2.91 -24.99 15.43
CA LEU A 397 -3.26 -25.93 14.37
C LEU A 397 -3.76 -27.26 14.94
N THR A 398 -4.63 -27.21 15.96
CA THR A 398 -5.10 -28.40 16.70
C THR A 398 -5.93 -29.37 15.86
N ASP A 399 -6.57 -28.88 14.81
CA ASP A 399 -7.34 -29.65 13.83
C ASP A 399 -6.47 -30.30 12.73
N ILE A 400 -5.14 -30.09 12.76
CA ILE A 400 -4.20 -30.55 11.73
C ILE A 400 -3.22 -31.56 12.32
N GLN A 401 -3.15 -32.74 11.70
CA GLN A 401 -2.17 -33.76 12.09
C GLN A 401 -0.79 -33.38 11.54
N ILE A 402 0.18 -33.19 12.43
CA ILE A 402 1.59 -32.93 12.07
C ILE A 402 2.40 -34.22 12.17
N SER A 403 3.16 -34.53 11.13
CA SER A 403 4.02 -35.71 11.07
C SER A 403 5.37 -35.40 10.42
N ARG A 404 6.31 -36.36 10.50
CA ARG A 404 7.62 -36.33 9.80
C ARG A 404 8.43 -35.04 9.99
N GLN A 405 8.38 -34.46 11.20
CA GLN A 405 9.18 -33.31 11.55
C GLN A 405 10.68 -33.66 11.48
N LYS A 406 11.41 -32.99 10.59
CA LYS A 406 12.87 -33.16 10.44
C LYS A 406 13.57 -31.80 10.41
N LYS A 407 14.70 -31.72 11.11
CA LYS A 407 15.65 -30.60 11.03
C LYS A 407 16.91 -31.09 10.32
N LYS A 408 17.23 -30.48 9.19
CA LYS A 408 18.47 -30.68 8.43
C LYS A 408 19.22 -29.35 8.36
N LYS A 409 20.52 -29.37 8.03
CA LYS A 409 21.37 -28.16 7.99
C LYS A 409 20.70 -27.06 7.14
N GLY A 410 20.21 -25.99 7.79
CA GLY A 410 19.55 -24.85 7.15
C GLY A 410 18.18 -25.16 6.51
N THR A 411 17.45 -26.17 7.00
CA THR A 411 16.08 -26.48 6.56
C THR A 411 15.30 -27.21 7.66
N ILE A 412 14.08 -26.77 7.94
CA ILE A 412 13.13 -27.47 8.81
C ILE A 412 11.90 -27.81 7.98
N PHE A 413 11.40 -29.03 8.08
CA PHE A 413 10.16 -29.39 7.40
C PHE A 413 9.31 -30.35 8.22
N PHE A 414 8.03 -30.36 7.91
CA PHE A 414 7.05 -31.30 8.44
C PHE A 414 5.91 -31.49 7.43
N ASP A 415 5.22 -32.63 7.53
CA ASP A 415 4.07 -32.98 6.70
C ASP A 415 2.79 -32.76 7.54
N LEU A 416 1.82 -32.06 6.95
CA LEU A 416 0.53 -31.72 7.55
C LEU A 416 -0.59 -32.49 6.85
N LYS A 417 -1.59 -32.93 7.62
CA LYS A 417 -2.81 -33.57 7.09
C LYS A 417 -4.06 -33.00 7.77
N LYS A 418 -5.08 -32.65 6.98
CA LYS A 418 -6.42 -32.27 7.44
C LYS A 418 -7.46 -32.86 6.49
N GLY A 419 -8.27 -33.81 6.97
CA GLY A 419 -9.13 -34.61 6.09
C GLY A 419 -8.30 -35.33 5.03
N ASP A 420 -8.67 -35.15 3.76
CA ASP A 420 -7.95 -35.71 2.60
C ASP A 420 -6.82 -34.80 2.11
N ASN A 421 -6.70 -33.58 2.64
CA ASN A 421 -5.68 -32.64 2.21
C ASN A 421 -4.34 -32.89 2.90
N HIS A 422 -3.27 -32.77 2.11
CA HIS A 422 -1.90 -33.00 2.52
C HIS A 422 -1.00 -31.84 2.08
N LEU A 423 -0.22 -31.29 3.00
CA LEU A 423 0.74 -30.21 2.71
C LEU A 423 2.09 -30.50 3.35
N ARG A 424 3.17 -30.45 2.58
CA ARG A 424 4.52 -30.36 3.14
C ARG A 424 4.90 -28.91 3.34
N VAL A 425 5.24 -28.53 4.57
CA VAL A 425 5.75 -27.18 4.87
C VAL A 425 7.26 -27.26 5.04
N VAL A 426 7.99 -26.40 4.33
CA VAL A 426 9.44 -26.34 4.35
C VAL A 426 9.88 -24.93 4.70
N PHE A 427 10.52 -24.76 5.84
CA PHE A 427 11.16 -23.52 6.25
C PHE A 427 12.59 -23.46 5.73
N LEU A 428 12.92 -22.37 5.06
CA LEU A 428 14.18 -22.13 4.38
C LEU A 428 14.73 -20.77 4.78
N ASP A 429 16.05 -20.66 4.70
CA ASP A 429 16.76 -19.38 4.84
C ASP A 429 16.50 -18.50 3.62
N TYR A 430 16.06 -17.26 3.85
CA TYR A 430 15.77 -16.27 2.80
C TYR A 430 16.96 -16.03 1.84
N ARG A 431 18.21 -16.15 2.30
CA ARG A 431 19.43 -16.02 1.47
C ARG A 431 19.48 -17.03 0.32
N LYS A 432 18.79 -18.17 0.45
CA LYS A 432 18.69 -19.18 -0.62
C LYS A 432 17.79 -18.71 -1.77
N LEU A 433 16.84 -17.80 -1.50
CA LEU A 433 15.99 -17.23 -2.53
C LEU A 433 16.75 -16.19 -3.36
N GLU A 434 17.55 -15.33 -2.72
CA GLU A 434 18.40 -14.34 -3.41
C GLU A 434 19.36 -14.98 -4.41
N ALA A 435 19.94 -16.13 -4.06
CA ALA A 435 20.77 -16.90 -4.98
C ALA A 435 19.97 -17.41 -6.20
N LEU A 436 18.68 -17.74 -6.05
CA LEU A 436 17.82 -18.21 -7.13
C LEU A 436 17.32 -17.07 -8.03
N THR A 437 16.99 -15.91 -7.46
CA THR A 437 16.54 -14.73 -8.21
C THR A 437 17.68 -14.04 -8.96
N THR A 438 18.91 -14.11 -8.45
CA THR A 438 20.09 -13.59 -9.16
C THR A 438 20.46 -14.44 -10.38
N ILE A 439 20.27 -15.76 -10.31
CA ILE A 439 20.50 -16.70 -11.44
C ILE A 439 19.42 -16.55 -12.54
N GLN A 440 18.23 -16.05 -12.22
CA GLN A 440 17.17 -15.79 -13.21
C GLN A 440 17.27 -14.40 -13.86
N ARG A 441 18.10 -13.51 -13.33
CA ARG A 441 18.38 -12.17 -13.88
C ARG A 441 19.72 -12.07 -14.63
N ALA A 442 20.51 -13.13 -14.62
CA ALA A 442 21.72 -13.31 -15.43
C ALA A 442 21.40 -14.20 -16.63
#